data_AF-A0A839YZC8-F1
#
_entry.id   AF-A0A839YZC8-F1
#
_cell.length_a   1.000
_cell.length_b   1.000
_cell.length_c   1.000
_cell.angle_alpha   90.00
_cell.angle_beta   90.00
_cell.angle_gamma   90.00
#
_symmetry.space_group_name_H-M   'P 1'
#
loop_
_entity.id
_entity.type
_entity.pdbx_description
1 polymer ?
#
loop_
_entity_poly.entity_id
_entity_poly.type
_entity_poly.pdbx_seq_one_letter_code
_entity_poly.pdbx_strand_id
1 'polypeptide(L)'
;MIRPFSARRPIIMGAIFGSYLGLFLWGMLLVARDMVPSGPAWALPLMILVYGAFIVPVAALGLLLFGLPAARAVGGDFRAPWLPLAAVVMGAIAGNLLVAGVLILTTGRWGTPGGIDPLGPGTLIGAATGLAFWWFERQWRADDADRRQREGEWSGDFDPDDL
;
A
#
# COMPACT_ATOMS: atom_id res chain seq x y z
N MET A 1 5.47 22.53 -12.95
CA MET A 1 3.99 22.41 -12.89
C MET A 1 3.63 21.29 -11.92
N ILE A 2 3.28 21.63 -10.68
CA ILE A 2 2.96 20.64 -9.63
C ILE A 2 1.49 20.27 -9.81
N ARG A 3 1.16 19.03 -10.18
CA ARG A 3 -0.19 18.46 -10.06
C ARG A 3 -0.24 17.69 -8.73
N PRO A 4 -0.59 18.29 -7.57
CA PRO A 4 -0.30 17.70 -6.27
C PRO A 4 -1.43 16.85 -5.67
N PHE A 5 -2.63 16.84 -6.28
CA PHE A 5 -3.83 16.28 -5.61
C PHE A 5 -4.39 15.00 -6.23
N SER A 6 -4.20 14.72 -7.53
CA SER A 6 -4.78 13.52 -8.17
C SER A 6 -4.03 12.22 -7.84
N ALA A 7 -2.71 12.27 -7.65
CA ALA A 7 -1.90 11.10 -7.34
C ALA A 7 -2.08 10.56 -5.90
N ARG A 8 -2.87 11.22 -5.05
CA ARG A 8 -3.06 10.82 -3.64
C ARG A 8 -4.05 9.67 -3.45
N ARG A 9 -5.02 9.53 -4.36
CA ARG A 9 -6.06 8.49 -4.29
C ARG A 9 -5.49 7.05 -4.29
N PRO A 10 -4.63 6.65 -5.23
CA PRO A 10 -4.09 5.28 -5.25
C PRO A 10 -3.23 4.97 -4.02
N ILE A 11 -2.51 5.97 -3.49
CA ILE A 11 -1.73 5.83 -2.24
C ILE A 11 -2.67 5.56 -1.06
N ILE A 12 -3.72 6.36 -0.89
CA ILE A 12 -4.66 6.22 0.23
C ILE A 12 -5.42 4.90 0.13
N MET A 13 -5.95 4.57 -1.06
CA MET A 13 -6.69 3.33 -1.28
C MET A 13 -5.79 2.10 -1.12
N GLY A 14 -4.57 2.14 -1.65
CA GLY A 14 -3.58 1.08 -1.47
C GLY A 14 -3.16 0.90 -0.02
N ALA A 15 -2.94 2.01 0.70
CA ALA A 15 -2.62 1.98 2.13
C ALA A 15 -3.76 1.38 2.95
N ILE A 16 -5.00 1.84 2.76
CA ILE A 16 -6.15 1.33 3.50
C ILE A 16 -6.33 -0.16 3.19
N PHE A 17 -6.56 -0.49 1.92
CA PHE A 17 -6.93 -1.84 1.52
C PHE A 17 -5.81 -2.84 1.83
N GLY A 18 -4.56 -2.50 1.48
CA GLY A 18 -3.43 -3.39 1.71
C GLY A 18 -3.06 -3.55 3.17
N SER A 19 -3.22 -2.51 4.01
CA SER A 19 -2.99 -2.63 5.45
C SER A 19 -4.00 -3.56 6.10
N TYR A 20 -5.29 -3.40 5.80
CA TYR A 20 -6.34 -4.26 6.34
C TYR A 20 -6.22 -5.69 5.82
N LEU A 21 -5.90 -5.87 4.54
CA LEU A 21 -5.67 -7.19 3.96
C LEU A 21 -4.48 -7.89 4.61
N GLY A 22 -3.36 -7.19 4.81
CA GLY A 22 -2.18 -7.77 5.45
C GLY A 22 -2.39 -8.08 6.94
N LEU A 23 -3.12 -7.22 7.67
CA LEU A 23 -3.57 -7.49 9.04
C LEU A 23 -4.45 -8.75 9.11
N PHE A 24 -5.39 -8.88 8.18
CA PHE A 24 -6.25 -10.05 8.09
C PHE A 24 -5.45 -11.33 7.81
N LEU A 25 -4.53 -11.30 6.84
CA LEU A 25 -3.65 -12.43 6.52
C LEU A 25 -2.76 -12.81 7.70
N TRP A 26 -2.19 -11.82 8.40
CA TRP A 26 -1.40 -12.08 9.59
C TRP A 26 -2.24 -12.67 10.72
N GLY A 27 -3.45 -12.15 10.95
CA GLY A 27 -4.40 -12.72 11.91
C GLY A 27 -4.78 -14.16 11.59
N MET A 28 -5.08 -14.47 10.32
CA MET A 28 -5.34 -15.84 9.86
C MET A 28 -4.12 -16.75 10.07
N LEU A 29 -2.90 -16.25 9.83
CA LEU A 29 -1.67 -17.02 10.05
C LEU A 29 -1.45 -17.32 11.53
N LEU A 30 -1.72 -16.37 12.42
CA LEU A 30 -1.65 -16.60 13.87
C LEU A 30 -2.65 -17.67 14.32
N VAL A 31 -3.87 -17.63 13.78
CA VAL A 31 -4.90 -18.66 14.05
C VAL A 31 -4.42 -20.01 13.54
N ALA A 32 -3.92 -20.09 12.31
CA ALA A 32 -3.45 -21.33 11.71
C ALA A 32 -2.22 -21.94 12.42
N ARG A 33 -1.47 -21.14 13.19
CA ARG A 33 -0.30 -21.57 13.96
C ARG A 33 -0.60 -21.83 15.43
N ASP A 34 -1.87 -21.76 15.84
CA ASP A 34 -2.29 -21.84 17.25
C ASP A 34 -1.53 -20.83 18.15
N MET A 35 -1.10 -19.71 17.58
CA MET A 35 -0.38 -18.64 18.29
C MET A 35 -1.33 -17.58 18.85
N VAL A 36 -2.63 -17.70 18.59
CA VAL A 36 -3.63 -16.88 19.25
C VAL A 36 -3.81 -17.45 20.65
N PRO A 37 -3.47 -16.72 21.73
CA PRO A 37 -3.81 -17.16 23.07
C PRO A 37 -5.33 -17.41 23.11
N SER A 38 -5.79 -18.34 23.93
CA SER A 38 -7.18 -18.84 24.05
C SER A 38 -8.29 -17.80 24.32
N GLY A 39 -8.01 -16.53 24.08
CA GLY A 39 -8.97 -15.46 23.94
C GLY A 39 -9.96 -15.69 22.81
N PRO A 40 -11.09 -15.00 22.88
CA PRO A 40 -12.21 -15.28 22.01
C PRO A 40 -11.95 -14.88 20.55
N ALA A 41 -12.31 -15.75 19.61
CA ALA A 41 -12.20 -15.51 18.17
C ALA A 41 -12.93 -14.23 17.69
N TRP A 42 -13.93 -13.74 18.45
CA TRP A 42 -14.61 -12.47 18.16
C TRP A 42 -13.72 -11.23 18.36
N ALA A 43 -12.58 -11.35 19.05
CA ALA A 43 -11.66 -10.23 19.27
C ALA A 43 -10.83 -9.88 18.01
N LEU A 44 -10.72 -10.79 17.03
CA LEU A 44 -9.95 -10.59 15.80
C LEU A 44 -10.43 -9.38 14.97
N PRO A 45 -11.73 -9.23 14.63
CA PRO A 45 -12.22 -8.04 13.94
C PRO A 45 -11.94 -6.74 14.68
N LEU A 46 -12.06 -6.74 16.02
CA LEU A 46 -11.81 -5.56 16.84
C LEU A 46 -10.32 -5.20 16.85
N MET A 47 -9.43 -6.19 16.97
CA MET A 47 -8.00 -5.98 16.81
C MET A 47 -7.69 -5.40 15.43
N ILE A 48 -8.22 -5.98 14.35
CA ILE A 48 -7.99 -5.47 12.98
C ILE A 48 -8.42 -4.00 12.86
N LEU A 49 -9.57 -3.62 13.44
CA LEU A 49 -10.05 -2.24 13.44
C LEU A 49 -9.11 -1.29 14.20
N VAL A 50 -8.75 -1.64 15.43
CA VAL A 50 -7.92 -0.81 16.31
C VAL A 50 -6.50 -0.68 15.77
N TYR A 51 -5.87 -1.80 15.43
CA TYR A 51 -4.53 -1.80 14.84
C TYR A 51 -4.52 -1.19 13.44
N GLY A 52 -5.59 -1.38 12.66
CA GLY A 52 -5.76 -0.76 11.34
C GLY A 52 -5.72 0.77 11.39
N ALA A 53 -6.32 1.40 12.39
CA ALA A 53 -6.27 2.85 12.57
C ALA A 53 -4.84 3.39 12.76
N PHE A 54 -3.96 2.62 13.39
CA PHE A 54 -2.54 2.98 13.55
C PHE A 54 -1.68 2.57 12.35
N ILE A 55 -1.96 1.42 11.73
CA ILE A 55 -1.16 0.87 10.64
C ILE A 55 -1.43 1.61 9.33
N VAL A 56 -2.64 2.09 9.07
CA VAL A 56 -2.98 2.76 7.81
C VAL A 56 -2.19 4.06 7.57
N PRO A 57 -2.11 5.02 8.52
CA PRO A 57 -1.29 6.24 8.33
C PRO A 57 0.18 5.93 8.10
N VAL A 58 0.64 4.91 8.79
CA VAL A 58 2.01 4.40 8.83
C VAL A 58 2.37 3.71 7.50
N ALA A 59 1.47 2.90 6.95
CA ALA A 59 1.58 2.31 5.63
C ALA A 59 1.50 3.36 4.51
N ALA A 60 0.63 4.37 4.65
CA ALA A 60 0.56 5.49 3.73
C ALA A 60 1.86 6.29 3.71
N LEU A 61 2.47 6.52 4.87
CA LEU A 61 3.78 7.17 4.99
C LEU A 61 4.87 6.31 4.33
N GLY A 62 4.88 4.99 4.55
CA GLY A 62 5.80 4.07 3.91
C GLY A 62 5.69 4.08 2.38
N LEU A 63 4.47 4.08 1.84
CA LEU A 63 4.24 4.24 0.41
C LEU A 63 4.71 5.59 -0.11
N LEU A 64 4.53 6.66 0.65
CA LEU A 64 4.94 8.00 0.24
C LEU A 64 6.47 8.17 0.25
N LEU A 65 7.16 7.54 1.20
CA LEU A 65 8.62 7.61 1.36
C LEU A 65 9.36 6.62 0.46
N PHE A 66 8.82 5.42 0.21
CA PHE A 66 9.51 4.36 -0.52
C PHE A 66 8.79 3.96 -1.81
N GLY A 67 7.47 3.78 -1.74
CA GLY A 67 6.67 3.36 -2.89
C GLY A 67 6.65 4.37 -4.03
N LEU A 68 6.44 5.65 -3.72
CA LEU A 68 6.35 6.73 -4.71
C LEU A 68 7.70 7.05 -5.37
N PRO A 69 8.84 7.10 -4.66
CA PRO A 69 10.16 7.21 -5.30
C PRO A 69 10.51 5.99 -6.15
N ALA A 70 10.24 4.77 -5.67
CA ALA A 70 10.47 3.55 -6.45
C ALA A 70 9.63 3.53 -7.73
N ALA A 71 8.35 3.88 -7.63
CA ALA A 71 7.44 4.07 -8.75
C ALA A 71 7.97 5.06 -9.81
N ARG A 72 8.63 6.14 -9.36
CA ARG A 72 9.24 7.12 -10.26
C ARG A 72 10.54 6.62 -10.89
N ALA A 73 11.35 5.89 -10.14
CA ALA A 73 12.62 5.33 -10.62
C ALA A 73 12.41 4.33 -11.78
N VAL A 74 11.29 3.61 -11.79
CA VAL A 74 10.97 2.63 -12.85
C VAL A 74 10.41 3.30 -14.13
N GLY A 75 10.43 4.62 -14.24
CA GLY A 75 10.15 5.30 -15.52
C GLY A 75 8.69 5.27 -15.97
N GLY A 76 7.76 4.88 -15.10
CA GLY A 76 6.32 5.01 -15.35
C GLY A 76 5.66 3.90 -16.17
N ASP A 77 6.39 2.88 -16.61
CA ASP A 77 5.81 1.73 -17.31
C ASP A 77 5.26 0.69 -16.33
N PHE A 78 4.07 0.97 -15.78
CA PHE A 78 3.41 0.13 -14.76
C PHE A 78 2.88 -1.21 -15.28
N ARG A 79 3.13 -1.53 -16.56
CA ARG A 79 2.62 -2.74 -17.23
C ARG A 79 3.58 -3.93 -17.14
N ALA A 80 4.82 -3.73 -16.69
CA ALA A 80 5.80 -4.81 -16.62
C ALA A 80 5.37 -5.93 -15.64
N PRO A 81 5.52 -7.21 -15.99
CA PRO A 81 5.04 -8.33 -15.17
C PRO A 81 5.82 -8.53 -13.86
N TRP A 82 7.03 -7.97 -13.73
CA TRP A 82 7.87 -8.05 -12.54
C TRP A 82 7.57 -6.94 -11.51
N LEU A 83 6.87 -5.88 -11.89
CA LEU A 83 6.54 -4.76 -11.01
C LEU A 83 5.68 -5.13 -9.79
N PRO A 84 4.68 -6.02 -9.89
CA PRO A 84 3.94 -6.50 -8.71
C PRO A 84 4.88 -7.14 -7.68
N LEU A 85 5.85 -7.93 -8.15
CA LEU A 85 6.83 -8.58 -7.29
C LEU A 85 7.74 -7.55 -6.62
N ALA A 86 8.24 -6.58 -7.38
CA ALA A 86 9.05 -5.50 -6.82
C ALA A 86 8.25 -4.66 -5.80
N ALA A 87 6.97 -4.39 -6.07
CA ALA A 87 6.09 -3.67 -5.14
C ALA A 87 5.85 -4.46 -3.84
N VAL A 88 5.66 -5.77 -3.93
CA VAL A 88 5.56 -6.67 -2.77
C VAL A 88 6.85 -6.65 -1.96
N VAL A 89 8.01 -6.80 -2.60
CA VAL A 89 9.33 -6.82 -1.91
C VAL A 89 9.61 -5.48 -1.25
N MET A 90 9.42 -4.37 -1.96
CA MET A 90 9.62 -3.02 -1.40
C MET A 90 8.62 -2.71 -0.28
N GLY A 91 7.37 -3.13 -0.45
CA GLY A 91 6.35 -3.03 0.59
C GLY A 91 6.75 -3.81 1.84
N ALA A 92 7.17 -5.06 1.70
CA ALA A 92 7.67 -5.89 2.79
C ALA A 92 8.87 -5.28 3.52
N ILE A 93 9.84 -4.74 2.78
CA ILE A 93 11.01 -4.05 3.36
C ILE A 93 10.54 -2.83 4.15
N ALA A 94 9.68 -1.98 3.56
CA ALA A 94 9.15 -0.80 4.23
C ALA A 94 8.36 -1.16 5.50
N GLY A 95 7.54 -2.20 5.45
CA GLY A 95 6.78 -2.69 6.60
C GLY A 95 7.67 -3.22 7.73
N ASN A 96 8.75 -3.94 7.40
CA ASN A 96 9.73 -4.39 8.42
C ASN A 96 10.52 -3.23 9.03
N LEU A 97 11.00 -2.29 8.21
CA LEU A 97 11.68 -1.08 8.70
C LEU A 97 10.79 -0.30 9.65
N LEU A 98 9.50 -0.25 9.34
CA LEU A 98 8.52 0.45 10.14
C LEU A 98 8.24 -0.24 11.47
N VAL A 99 8.07 -1.56 11.47
CA VAL A 99 7.92 -2.34 12.71
C VAL A 99 9.17 -2.17 13.57
N ALA A 100 10.36 -2.23 12.98
CA ALA A 100 11.61 -1.97 13.69
C ALA A 100 11.64 -0.56 14.28
N GLY A 101 11.23 0.47 13.54
CA GLY A 101 11.14 1.85 14.03
C GLY A 101 10.16 2.01 15.20
N VAL A 102 8.96 1.42 15.11
CA VAL A 102 7.98 1.42 16.21
C VAL A 102 8.54 0.70 17.44
N LEU A 103 9.20 -0.44 17.25
CA LEU A 103 9.82 -1.19 18.33
C LEU A 103 10.89 -0.36 19.04
N ILE A 104 11.75 0.33 18.30
CA ILE A 104 12.78 1.24 18.83
C ILE A 104 12.13 2.36 19.63
N LEU A 105 11.09 3.01 19.10
CA LEU A 105 10.42 4.13 19.76
C LEU A 105 9.70 3.73 21.04
N THR A 106 9.11 2.53 21.07
CA THR A 106 8.29 2.05 22.20
C THR A 106 9.11 1.36 23.29
N THR A 107 10.18 0.65 22.92
CA THR A 107 10.97 -0.16 23.87
C THR A 107 12.34 0.43 24.18
N GLY A 108 12.80 1.44 23.43
CA GLY A 108 14.14 2.04 23.57
C GLY A 108 15.29 1.07 23.28
N ARG A 109 14.97 -0.20 22.94
CA ARG A 109 15.94 -1.23 22.61
C ARG A 109 16.09 -1.26 21.10
N TRP A 110 17.32 -1.08 20.64
CA TRP A 110 17.75 -1.67 19.39
C TRP A 110 17.69 -3.19 19.60
N GLY A 111 16.52 -3.78 19.36
CA GLY A 111 16.41 -5.22 19.27
C GLY A 111 17.44 -5.69 18.26
N THR A 112 18.17 -6.76 18.59
CA THR A 112 19.02 -7.45 17.64
C THR A 112 18.26 -7.57 16.31
N PRO A 113 18.86 -7.25 15.15
CA PRO A 113 18.29 -7.50 13.83
C PRO A 113 18.23 -9.02 13.59
N GLY A 114 17.47 -9.72 14.43
CA GLY A 114 17.28 -11.15 14.45
C GLY A 114 16.07 -11.50 13.62
N GLY A 115 16.24 -11.44 12.31
CA GLY A 115 15.31 -11.96 11.33
C GLY A 115 14.28 -10.93 10.88
N ILE A 116 14.43 -10.48 9.64
CA ILE A 116 13.25 -10.18 8.82
C ILE A 116 12.44 -11.47 8.85
N ASP A 117 11.38 -11.53 9.65
CA ASP A 117 10.47 -12.68 9.63
C ASP A 117 9.66 -12.56 8.34
N PRO A 118 9.87 -13.47 7.36
CA PRO A 118 9.13 -13.41 6.10
C PRO A 118 7.61 -13.56 6.30
N LEU A 119 7.19 -14.01 7.49
CA LEU A 119 5.79 -14.17 7.88
C LEU A 119 5.38 -13.25 9.03
N GLY A 120 6.26 -12.31 9.40
CA GLY A 120 5.99 -11.31 10.41
C GLY A 120 4.94 -10.29 9.96
N PRO A 121 4.36 -9.54 10.91
CA PRO A 121 3.32 -8.56 10.61
C PRO A 121 3.80 -7.49 9.62
N GLY A 122 5.04 -7.01 9.78
CA GLY A 122 5.64 -6.02 8.89
C GLY A 122 5.74 -6.50 7.45
N THR A 123 6.14 -7.76 7.24
CA THR A 123 6.25 -8.36 5.90
C THR A 123 4.89 -8.49 5.24
N LEU A 124 3.90 -9.08 5.92
CA LEU A 124 2.57 -9.33 5.34
C LEU A 124 1.79 -8.04 5.08
N ILE A 125 1.79 -7.11 6.03
CA ILE A 125 1.18 -5.79 5.88
C ILE A 125 1.87 -5.01 4.77
N GLY A 126 3.20 -4.98 4.79
CA GLY A 126 4.00 -4.30 3.78
C GLY A 126 3.78 -4.85 2.37
N ALA A 127 3.85 -6.17 2.20
CA ALA A 127 3.63 -6.87 0.94
C ALA A 127 2.23 -6.60 0.36
N ALA A 128 1.19 -6.77 1.18
CA ALA A 128 -0.19 -6.53 0.78
C ALA A 128 -0.41 -5.05 0.41
N THR A 129 0.20 -4.12 1.16
CA THR A 129 0.17 -2.68 0.89
C THR A 129 0.85 -2.33 -0.43
N GLY A 130 2.05 -2.85 -0.69
CA GLY A 130 2.78 -2.62 -1.93
C GLY A 130 2.01 -3.13 -3.15
N LEU A 131 1.44 -4.34 -3.05
CA LEU A 131 0.63 -4.93 -4.11
C LEU A 131 -0.65 -4.15 -4.38
N ALA A 132 -1.37 -3.77 -3.32
CA ALA A 132 -2.59 -2.96 -3.44
C ALA A 132 -2.29 -1.60 -4.07
N PHE A 133 -1.21 -0.94 -3.64
CA PHE A 133 -0.76 0.31 -4.26
C PHE A 133 -0.48 0.15 -5.75
N TRP A 134 0.29 -0.87 -6.14
CA TRP A 134 0.56 -1.12 -7.57
C TRP A 134 -0.72 -1.32 -8.37
N TRP A 135 -1.67 -2.08 -7.84
CA TRP A 135 -2.95 -2.34 -8.49
C TRP A 135 -3.77 -1.05 -8.69
N PHE A 136 -3.96 -0.26 -7.63
CA PHE A 136 -4.72 0.99 -7.71
C PHE A 136 -4.03 2.05 -8.56
N GLU A 137 -2.70 2.15 -8.50
CA GLU A 137 -1.93 3.08 -9.34
C GLU A 137 -2.07 2.71 -10.82
N ARG A 138 -2.05 1.42 -11.15
CA ARG A 138 -2.26 0.94 -12.52
C ARG A 138 -3.67 1.27 -13.03
N GLN A 139 -4.71 1.00 -12.24
CA GLN A 139 -6.09 1.32 -12.61
C GLN A 139 -6.29 2.83 -12.78
N TRP A 140 -5.80 3.62 -11.81
CA TRP A 140 -5.90 5.08 -11.85
C TRP A 140 -5.27 5.68 -13.11
N ARG A 141 -4.11 5.17 -13.53
CA ARG A 141 -3.43 5.64 -14.76
C ARG A 141 -4.17 5.24 -16.02
N ALA A 142 -4.84 4.10 -16.05
CA ALA A 142 -5.68 3.69 -17.17
C ALA A 142 -6.90 4.63 -17.28
N ASP A 143 -7.60 4.85 -16.16
CA ASP A 143 -8.77 5.74 -16.11
C ASP A 143 -8.41 7.20 -16.49
N ASP A 144 -7.26 7.69 -16.03
CA ASP A 144 -6.78 9.05 -16.34
C ASP A 144 -6.35 9.20 -17.81
N ALA A 145 -5.84 8.13 -18.44
CA ALA A 145 -5.55 8.12 -19.87
C ALA A 145 -6.83 8.16 -20.71
N ASP A 146 -7.82 7.32 -20.38
CA ASP A 146 -9.13 7.29 -21.05
C ASP A 146 -9.86 8.63 -20.89
N ARG A 147 -9.80 9.24 -19.71
CA ARG A 147 -10.41 10.55 -19.45
C ARG A 147 -9.80 11.65 -20.31
N ARG A 148 -8.46 11.69 -20.42
CA ARG A 148 -7.78 12.70 -21.27
C ARG A 148 -8.06 12.49 -22.75
N GLN A 149 -8.23 11.24 -23.19
CA GLN A 149 -8.62 10.94 -24.56
C GLN A 149 -10.03 11.48 -24.85
N ARG A 150 -11.00 11.27 -23.94
CA ARG A 150 -12.36 11.82 -24.08
C ARG A 150 -12.39 13.35 -24.02
N GLU A 151 -11.62 13.97 -23.12
CA GLU A 151 -11.52 15.43 -23.02
C GLU A 151 -10.80 16.05 -24.24
N GLY A 152 -9.84 15.33 -24.85
CA GLY A 152 -9.17 15.74 -26.08
C GLY A 152 -10.01 15.53 -27.35
N GLU A 153 -10.87 14.51 -27.39
CA GLU A 153 -11.89 14.35 -28.45
C GLU A 153 -12.96 15.43 -28.38
N TRP A 154 -13.29 15.93 -27.17
CA TRP A 154 -14.30 16.98 -26.99
C TRP A 154 -13.80 18.40 -27.28
N SER A 155 -12.48 18.59 -27.47
CA SER A 155 -11.92 19.85 -27.95
C SER A 155 -11.80 19.93 -29.48
N GLY A 156 -12.34 18.96 -30.21
CA GLY A 156 -12.54 19.07 -31.64
C GLY A 156 -13.62 20.12 -31.90
N ASP A 157 -13.17 21.29 -32.35
CA ASP A 157 -13.92 22.40 -32.97
C ASP A 157 -15.44 22.35 -32.80
N PHE A 158 -15.94 23.01 -31.75
CA PHE A 158 -17.25 23.64 -31.88
C PHE A 158 -17.02 24.87 -32.76
N ASP A 159 -17.23 24.72 -34.06
CA ASP A 159 -17.30 25.85 -34.98
C ASP A 159 -18.65 26.55 -34.76
N PRO A 160 -18.68 27.77 -34.18
CA PRO A 160 -19.93 28.48 -33.99
C PRO A 160 -20.60 28.88 -35.32
N ASP A 161 -19.93 28.70 -36.46
CA ASP A 161 -20.48 28.96 -37.79
C ASP A 161 -21.29 27.77 -38.38
N ASP A 162 -21.41 26.65 -37.66
CA ASP A 162 -22.25 25.48 -38.04
C ASP A 162 -23.73 25.59 -37.57
N LEU A 163 -24.21 26.79 -37.18
CA LEU A 163 -25.61 27.08 -36.80
C LEU A 163 -26.35 27.97 -37.81
#